data_AF-A0A840RB93-F1
#
_entry.id   AF-A0A840RB93-F1
#
_cell.length_a   1.000
_cell.length_b   1.000
_cell.length_c   1.000
_cell.angle_alpha   90.00
_cell.angle_beta   90.00
_cell.angle_gamma   90.00
#
_symmetry.space_group_name_H-M   'P 1'
#
loop_
_entity.id
_entity.type
_entity.pdbx_description
1 polymer ?
#
loop_
_entity_poly.entity_id
_entity_poly.type
_entity_poly.pdbx_seq_one_letter_code
_entity_poly.pdbx_strand_id
1 'polypeptide(L)'
;MQVFLIGTNHLPDTHNLMVRQLTGVLQQLQPARLLLEIRQADLAQADAYPGRYAPEMVQLAQDYAGIAHGFDWLGEGDATRVAAILAEQQSLSAQLGGADLPPAGQAFYASYNAQLAPFLAGNDLFAMNAPTALEMAGQWISFYDWCTGPFATLARFYRQRALRINQSVVERVAEVAAQPGRLVVVIGLSHVLRVRTALQQHLPGVASHLLLDLVTP
;
A
#
# COMPACT_ATOMS: atom_id res chain seq x y z
N MET A 1 -9.96 -9.31 -19.88
CA MET A 1 -9.61 -7.97 -19.38
C MET A 1 -9.31 -8.08 -17.90
N GLN A 2 -8.13 -7.64 -17.45
CA GLN A 2 -7.76 -7.65 -16.04
C GLN A 2 -7.37 -6.22 -15.64
N VAL A 3 -7.88 -5.78 -14.48
CA VAL A 3 -7.60 -4.45 -13.92
C VAL A 3 -6.78 -4.63 -12.66
N PHE A 4 -5.64 -3.96 -12.58
CA PHE A 4 -4.78 -4.00 -11.40
C PHE A 4 -4.80 -2.64 -10.71
N LEU A 5 -4.99 -2.64 -9.39
CA LEU A 5 -4.79 -1.47 -8.56
C LEU A 5 -3.56 -1.71 -7.68
N ILE A 6 -2.56 -0.86 -7.78
CA ILE A 6 -1.33 -0.95 -7.00
C ILE A 6 -1.24 0.29 -6.12
N GLY A 7 -1.50 0.10 -4.83
CA GLY A 7 -1.18 1.04 -3.76
C GLY A 7 0.08 0.58 -3.04
N THR A 8 1.01 1.48 -2.76
CA THR A 8 2.30 1.11 -2.18
C THR A 8 2.56 1.86 -0.88
N ASN A 9 3.29 1.22 0.02
CA ASN A 9 3.65 1.78 1.33
C ASN A 9 5.12 2.21 1.31
N HIS A 10 5.46 3.31 1.98
CA HIS A 10 6.79 3.95 1.99
C HIS A 10 7.86 3.21 2.81
N LEU A 11 7.88 1.88 2.85
CA LEU A 11 8.99 1.12 3.45
C LEU A 11 10.01 0.77 2.37
N PRO A 12 11.17 1.47 2.27
CA PRO A 12 12.03 1.46 1.08
C PRO A 12 12.44 0.06 0.61
N ASP A 13 12.82 -0.82 1.53
CA ASP A 13 13.36 -2.14 1.18
C ASP A 13 12.28 -3.14 0.74
N THR A 14 11.11 -3.11 1.40
CA THR A 14 9.97 -3.96 1.00
C THR A 14 9.29 -3.46 -0.27
N HIS A 15 9.35 -2.15 -0.52
CA HIS A 15 8.71 -1.51 -1.66
C HIS A 15 9.38 -1.92 -2.97
N ASN A 16 10.71 -1.84 -3.01
CA ASN A 16 11.48 -2.18 -4.22
C ASN A 16 11.34 -3.66 -4.56
N LEU A 17 11.32 -4.52 -3.54
CA LEU A 17 11.09 -5.94 -3.72
C LEU A 17 9.70 -6.24 -4.28
N MET A 18 8.65 -5.66 -3.66
CA MET A 18 7.27 -5.84 -4.09
C MET A 18 7.05 -5.37 -5.54
N VAL A 19 7.53 -4.18 -5.91
CA VAL A 19 7.33 -3.65 -7.27
C VAL A 19 8.07 -4.48 -8.34
N ARG A 20 9.27 -4.97 -8.04
CA ARG A 20 9.99 -5.90 -8.94
C ARG A 20 9.20 -7.19 -9.17
N GLN A 21 8.69 -7.81 -8.10
CA GLN A 21 7.91 -9.04 -8.23
C GLN A 21 6.59 -8.80 -8.98
N LEU A 22 5.93 -7.66 -8.73
CA LEU A 22 4.72 -7.26 -9.47
C LEU A 22 4.97 -7.08 -10.96
N THR A 23 6.13 -6.55 -11.35
CA THR A 23 6.47 -6.38 -12.77
C THR A 23 6.42 -7.71 -13.51
N GLY A 24 6.98 -8.78 -12.94
CA GLY A 24 6.93 -10.12 -13.54
C GLY A 24 5.49 -10.66 -13.66
N VAL A 25 4.66 -10.41 -12.64
CA VAL A 25 3.23 -10.79 -12.67
C VAL A 25 2.47 -10.03 -13.75
N LEU A 26 2.68 -8.71 -13.85
CA LEU A 26 2.00 -7.87 -14.84
C LEU A 26 2.41 -8.25 -16.26
N GLN A 27 3.66 -8.66 -16.48
CA GLN A 27 4.13 -9.20 -17.76
C GLN A 27 3.43 -10.51 -18.12
N GLN A 28 3.17 -11.39 -17.16
CA GLN A 28 2.45 -12.64 -17.41
C GLN A 28 0.96 -12.40 -17.65
N LEU A 29 0.36 -11.48 -16.89
CA LEU A 29 -1.08 -11.27 -16.88
C LEU A 29 -1.58 -10.28 -17.95
N GLN A 30 -0.68 -9.48 -18.52
CA GLN A 30 -0.97 -8.53 -19.62
C GLN A 30 -2.25 -7.72 -19.36
N PRO A 31 -2.27 -6.91 -18.30
CA PRO A 31 -3.47 -6.17 -17.92
C PRO A 31 -3.89 -5.21 -19.02
N ALA A 32 -5.20 -4.99 -19.14
CA ALA A 32 -5.73 -3.99 -20.06
C ALA A 32 -5.79 -2.59 -19.44
N ARG A 33 -5.67 -2.53 -18.10
CA ARG A 33 -5.69 -1.30 -17.32
C ARG A 33 -4.89 -1.49 -16.03
N LEU A 34 -4.11 -0.47 -15.69
CA LEU A 34 -3.30 -0.42 -14.49
C LEU A 34 -3.59 0.89 -13.74
N LEU A 35 -3.93 0.80 -12.46
CA LEU A 35 -4.12 1.94 -11.57
C LEU A 35 -2.93 1.99 -10.61
N LEU A 36 -2.19 3.09 -10.61
CA LEU A 36 -0.99 3.29 -9.81
C LEU A 36 -1.18 4.44 -8.83
N GLU A 37 -0.61 4.28 -7.63
CA GLU A 37 -0.51 5.33 -6.62
C GLU A 37 0.54 6.40 -6.99
N ILE A 38 0.27 7.09 -8.10
CA ILE A 38 1.00 8.22 -8.62
C ILE A 38 -0.07 9.22 -9.06
N ARG A 39 0.11 10.52 -8.83
CA ARG A 39 -0.86 11.50 -9.33
C ARG A 39 -0.96 11.39 -10.85
N GLN A 40 -2.15 11.56 -11.41
CA GLN A 40 -2.33 11.53 -12.86
C GLN A 40 -1.43 12.54 -13.58
N ALA A 41 -1.26 13.73 -13.01
CA ALA A 41 -0.36 14.78 -13.51
C ALA A 41 1.13 14.42 -13.39
N ASP A 42 1.48 13.45 -12.54
CA ASP A 42 2.86 13.05 -12.30
C ASP A 42 3.27 11.83 -13.13
N LEU A 43 2.34 11.03 -13.67
CA LEU A 43 2.69 9.83 -14.44
C LEU A 43 3.71 10.07 -15.55
N ALA A 44 3.61 11.20 -16.26
CA ALA A 44 4.53 11.55 -17.36
C ALA A 44 5.84 12.23 -16.90
N GLN A 45 5.94 12.60 -15.62
CA GLN A 45 7.04 13.39 -15.05
C GLN A 45 7.46 12.88 -13.67
N ALA A 46 7.22 11.60 -13.36
CA ALA A 46 7.37 11.10 -12.00
C ALA A 46 8.84 11.13 -11.54
N ASP A 47 9.78 11.04 -12.48
CA ASP A 47 11.22 11.23 -12.24
C ASP A 47 11.56 12.64 -11.73
N ALA A 48 10.74 13.65 -12.07
CA ALA A 48 10.94 15.03 -11.66
C ALA A 48 10.50 15.31 -10.21
N TYR A 49 9.95 14.31 -9.52
CA TYR A 49 9.57 14.38 -8.10
C TYR A 49 10.45 13.44 -7.25
N PRO A 50 11.78 13.69 -7.18
CA PRO A 50 12.69 12.84 -6.43
C PRO A 50 12.25 12.74 -4.96
N GLY A 51 12.14 11.51 -4.47
CA GLY A 51 11.75 11.19 -3.09
C GLY A 51 10.24 11.07 -2.84
N ARG A 52 9.38 11.39 -3.82
CA ARG A 52 7.92 11.24 -3.66
C ARG A 52 7.41 9.85 -4.04
N TYR A 53 7.98 9.26 -5.10
CA TYR A 53 7.64 7.94 -5.60
C TYR A 53 8.89 7.05 -5.61
N ALA A 54 8.72 5.75 -5.38
CA ALA A 54 9.84 4.82 -5.54
C ALA A 54 10.22 4.73 -7.03
N PRO A 55 11.52 4.69 -7.38
CA PRO A 55 11.98 4.58 -8.76
C PRO A 55 11.31 3.43 -9.53
N GLU A 56 11.10 2.29 -8.88
CA GLU A 56 10.46 1.12 -9.49
C GLU A 56 9.00 1.37 -9.84
N MET A 57 8.26 2.17 -9.06
CA MET A 57 6.89 2.56 -9.44
C MET A 57 6.88 3.52 -10.62
N VAL A 58 7.87 4.41 -10.69
CA VAL A 58 8.03 5.32 -11.83
C VAL A 58 8.31 4.52 -13.09
N GLN A 59 9.24 3.57 -13.02
CA GLN A 59 9.53 2.65 -14.12
C GLN A 59 8.26 1.89 -14.53
N LEU A 60 7.50 1.37 -13.57
CA LEU A 60 6.25 0.66 -13.87
C LEU A 60 5.21 1.55 -14.57
N ALA A 61 5.09 2.82 -14.17
CA ALA A 61 4.23 3.78 -14.85
C ALA A 61 4.66 4.03 -16.31
N GLN A 62 5.97 4.08 -16.56
CA GLN A 62 6.53 4.26 -17.90
C GLN A 62 6.32 3.03 -18.78
N ASP A 63 6.63 1.84 -18.26
CA ASP A 63 6.46 0.56 -18.97
C ASP A 63 5.01 0.32 -19.40
N TYR A 64 4.06 0.84 -18.62
CA TYR A 64 2.63 0.70 -18.85
C TYR A 64 1.95 2.03 -19.24
N ALA A 65 2.67 3.03 -19.76
CA ALA A 65 2.13 4.38 -20.00
C ALA A 65 0.87 4.42 -20.89
N GLY A 66 0.66 3.43 -21.76
CA GLY A 66 -0.55 3.31 -22.59
C GLY A 66 -1.81 2.85 -21.85
N ILE A 67 -1.67 2.27 -20.65
CA ILE A 67 -2.77 1.71 -19.86
C ILE A 67 -2.76 2.12 -18.39
N ALA A 68 -1.71 2.83 -17.96
CA ALA A 68 -1.51 3.29 -16.59
C ALA A 68 -2.34 4.56 -16.32
N HIS A 69 -3.07 4.55 -15.22
CA HIS A 69 -3.80 5.68 -14.68
C HIS A 69 -3.37 5.95 -13.26
N GLY A 70 -3.21 7.21 -12.94
CA GLY A 70 -2.74 7.66 -11.64
C GLY A 70 -3.91 7.90 -10.70
N PHE A 71 -3.74 7.57 -9.43
CA PHE A 71 -4.60 8.04 -8.35
C PHE A 71 -3.76 8.44 -7.14
N ASP A 72 -4.33 9.31 -6.30
CA ASP A 72 -3.71 9.76 -5.06
C ASP A 72 -4.64 9.47 -3.89
N TRP A 73 -4.20 8.65 -2.93
CA TRP A 73 -4.99 8.37 -1.74
C TRP A 73 -5.05 9.55 -0.77
N LEU A 74 -4.18 10.55 -0.93
CA LEU A 74 -4.29 11.81 -0.21
C LEU A 74 -5.43 12.69 -0.76
N GLY A 75 -6.05 12.27 -1.87
CA GLY A 75 -7.02 13.00 -2.67
C GLY A 75 -6.34 13.88 -3.71
N GLU A 76 -7.12 14.57 -4.56
CA GLU A 76 -6.63 15.63 -5.45
C GLU A 76 -6.25 16.91 -4.67
N GLY A 77 -5.53 16.75 -3.56
CA GLY A 77 -5.05 17.87 -2.76
C GLY A 77 -3.94 18.64 -3.48
N ASP A 78 -3.87 19.94 -3.23
CA ASP A 78 -2.74 20.75 -3.70
C ASP A 78 -1.41 20.21 -3.11
N ALA A 79 -0.32 20.38 -3.86
CA ALA A 79 1.00 19.86 -3.52
C ALA A 79 1.49 20.25 -2.12
N THR A 80 1.10 21.42 -1.62
CA THR A 80 1.40 21.95 -0.28
C THR A 80 0.82 21.06 0.81
N ARG A 81 -0.41 20.61 0.65
CA ARG A 81 -1.08 19.72 1.61
C ARG A 81 -0.42 18.35 1.63
N VAL A 82 -0.03 17.83 0.48
CA VAL A 82 0.69 16.55 0.39
C VAL A 82 2.06 16.66 1.05
N ALA A 83 2.80 17.73 0.79
CA ALA A 83 4.10 17.97 1.42
C ALA A 83 4.00 18.04 2.96
N ALA A 84 2.98 18.70 3.51
CA ALA A 84 2.75 18.73 4.95
C ALA A 84 2.48 17.34 5.55
N ILE A 85 1.67 16.53 4.87
CA ILE A 85 1.37 15.15 5.31
C ILE A 85 2.61 14.26 5.25
N LEU A 86 3.43 14.39 4.20
CA LEU A 86 4.67 13.65 4.06
C LEU A 86 5.71 14.07 5.12
N ALA A 87 5.83 15.36 5.42
CA ALA A 87 6.70 15.86 6.48
C ALA A 87 6.26 15.36 7.86
N GLU A 88 4.95 15.39 8.15
CA GLU A 88 4.38 14.82 9.38
C GLU A 88 4.67 13.31 9.45
N GLN A 89 4.45 12.56 8.37
CA GLN A 89 4.76 11.14 8.30
C GLN A 89 6.24 10.85 8.57
N GLN A 90 7.15 11.63 8.00
CA GLN A 90 8.59 11.44 8.17
C GLN A 90 9.00 11.69 9.62
N SER A 91 8.51 12.77 10.24
CA SER A 91 8.72 13.06 11.65
C SER A 91 8.18 11.94 12.55
N LEU A 92 6.99 11.43 12.24
CA LEU A 92 6.33 10.37 13.00
C LEU A 92 6.99 9.00 12.80
N SER A 93 7.48 8.71 11.59
CA SER A 93 8.22 7.49 11.27
C SER A 93 9.59 7.47 11.95
N ALA A 94 10.23 8.63 12.13
CA ALA A 94 11.44 8.74 12.94
C ALA A 94 11.19 8.41 14.42
N GLN A 95 10.06 8.84 14.99
CA GLN A 95 9.63 8.45 16.34
C GLN A 95 9.33 6.95 16.45
N LEU A 96 8.88 6.33 15.36
CA LEU A 96 8.59 4.90 15.26
C LEU A 96 9.85 4.03 15.09
N GLY A 97 10.84 4.50 14.34
CA GLY A 97 12.10 3.79 14.11
C GLY A 97 13.13 3.95 15.23
N GLY A 98 12.83 4.76 16.25
CA GLY A 98 13.77 5.17 17.29
C GLY A 98 13.70 4.35 18.59
N ALA A 99 14.82 4.39 19.33
CA ALA A 99 14.96 3.87 20.70
C ALA A 99 14.01 4.52 21.73
N ASP A 100 13.23 5.52 21.32
CA ASP A 100 12.34 6.32 22.17
C ASP A 100 10.93 5.71 22.31
N LEU A 101 10.63 4.64 21.59
CA LEU A 101 9.40 3.87 21.86
C LEU A 101 9.49 3.23 23.26
N PRO A 102 8.37 3.17 24.02
CA PRO A 102 8.29 2.36 25.22
C PRO A 102 8.67 0.91 24.94
N PRO A 103 9.15 0.14 25.94
CA PRO A 103 9.57 -1.25 25.74
C PRO A 103 8.56 -2.13 25.00
N ALA A 104 7.25 -1.92 25.22
CA ALA A 104 6.20 -2.63 24.49
C ALA A 104 6.19 -2.33 22.99
N GLY A 105 6.43 -1.07 22.59
CA GLY A 105 6.53 -0.68 21.18
C GLY A 105 7.79 -1.25 20.52
N GLN A 106 8.92 -1.23 21.23
CA GLN A 106 10.15 -1.86 20.74
C GLN A 106 10.00 -3.38 20.55
N ALA A 107 9.37 -4.05 21.53
CA ALA A 107 9.08 -5.49 21.44
C ALA A 107 8.16 -5.82 20.26
N PHE A 108 7.14 -4.98 20.00
CA PHE A 108 6.30 -5.10 18.81
C PHE A 108 7.14 -5.06 17.53
N TYR A 109 7.97 -4.03 17.33
CA TYR A 109 8.79 -3.91 16.13
C TYR A 109 9.77 -5.07 15.96
N ALA A 110 10.43 -5.49 17.04
CA ALA A 110 11.34 -6.63 17.01
C ALA A 110 10.61 -7.91 16.58
N SER A 111 9.43 -8.19 17.15
CA SER A 111 8.62 -9.35 16.79
C SER A 111 8.09 -9.27 15.35
N TYR A 112 7.59 -8.11 14.94
CA TYR A 112 7.06 -7.88 13.60
C TYR A 112 8.15 -8.05 12.53
N ASN A 113 9.33 -7.46 12.75
CA ASN A 113 10.46 -7.58 11.84
C ASN A 113 11.00 -9.01 11.80
N ALA A 114 11.01 -9.74 12.92
CA ALA A 114 11.39 -11.15 12.94
C ALA A 114 10.42 -12.03 12.12
N GLN A 115 9.13 -11.73 12.14
CA GLN A 115 8.12 -12.41 11.30
C GLN A 115 8.29 -12.05 9.81
N LEU A 116 8.68 -10.82 9.49
CA LEU A 116 8.88 -10.35 8.12
C LEU A 116 10.20 -10.85 7.50
N ALA A 117 11.23 -11.05 8.33
CA ALA A 117 12.60 -11.35 7.91
C ALA A 117 12.74 -12.54 6.94
N PRO A 118 12.05 -13.69 7.10
CA PRO A 118 12.18 -14.81 6.16
C PRO A 118 11.78 -14.45 4.73
N PHE A 119 10.76 -13.61 4.55
CA PHE A 119 10.28 -13.18 3.24
C PHE A 119 11.22 -12.18 2.57
N LEU A 120 11.83 -11.30 3.37
CA LEU A 120 12.84 -10.35 2.89
C LEU A 120 14.15 -11.06 2.53
N ALA A 121 14.60 -11.99 3.36
CA ALA A 121 15.82 -12.76 3.11
C ALA A 121 15.71 -13.64 1.85
N GLY A 122 14.51 -14.20 1.61
CA GLY A 122 14.21 -14.94 0.39
C GLY A 122 14.03 -14.07 -0.85
N ASN A 123 13.99 -12.73 -0.71
CA ASN A 123 13.54 -11.81 -1.75
C ASN A 123 12.20 -12.26 -2.37
N ASP A 124 11.29 -12.76 -1.52
CA ASP A 124 10.00 -13.26 -1.97
C ASP A 124 8.89 -12.90 -0.99
N LEU A 125 8.26 -11.73 -1.21
CA LEU A 125 7.08 -11.32 -0.45
C LEU A 125 5.84 -12.12 -0.86
N PHE A 126 5.85 -12.75 -2.04
CA PHE A 126 4.75 -13.58 -2.49
C PHE A 126 4.72 -14.96 -1.83
N ALA A 127 5.84 -15.41 -1.24
CA ALA A 127 5.86 -16.60 -0.39
C ALA A 127 5.02 -16.44 0.90
N MET A 128 4.63 -15.22 1.28
CA MET A 128 3.74 -14.99 2.41
C MET A 128 2.30 -15.38 2.04
N ASN A 129 1.74 -16.34 2.75
CA ASN A 129 0.35 -16.74 2.53
C ASN A 129 -0.65 -15.71 3.08
N ALA A 130 -1.88 -15.74 2.56
CA ALA A 130 -2.93 -14.80 2.96
C ALA A 130 -3.25 -14.80 4.47
N PRO A 131 -3.33 -15.93 5.19
CA PRO A 131 -3.52 -15.93 6.65
C PRO A 131 -2.43 -15.16 7.40
N THR A 132 -1.15 -15.39 7.06
CA THR A 132 -0.01 -14.71 7.69
C THR A 132 -0.06 -13.22 7.41
N ALA A 133 -0.35 -12.83 6.17
CA ALA A 133 -0.48 -11.42 5.81
C ALA A 133 -1.60 -10.71 6.59
N LEU A 134 -2.75 -11.36 6.75
CA LEU A 134 -3.88 -10.81 7.52
C LEU A 134 -3.58 -10.72 9.01
N GLU A 135 -2.87 -11.69 9.57
CA GLU A 135 -2.42 -11.67 10.96
C GLU A 135 -1.47 -10.48 11.19
N MET A 136 -0.43 -10.35 10.38
CA MET A 136 0.54 -9.25 10.47
C MET A 136 -0.13 -7.88 10.26
N ALA A 137 -1.13 -7.79 9.40
CA ALA A 137 -1.93 -6.57 9.25
C ALA A 137 -2.74 -6.24 10.52
N GLY A 138 -3.33 -7.24 11.16
CA GLY A 138 -4.03 -7.10 12.44
C GLY A 138 -3.12 -6.66 13.59
N GLN A 139 -1.89 -7.19 13.64
CA GLN A 139 -0.86 -6.76 14.59
C GLN A 139 -0.55 -5.26 14.41
N TRP A 140 -0.38 -4.76 13.17
CA TRP A 140 -0.19 -3.34 12.90
C TRP A 140 -1.35 -2.46 13.35
N ILE A 141 -2.59 -2.87 13.07
CA ILE A 141 -3.78 -2.15 13.51
C ILE A 141 -3.79 -2.03 15.04
N SER A 142 -3.53 -3.15 15.72
CA SER A 142 -3.50 -3.22 17.19
C SER A 142 -2.41 -2.32 17.76
N PHE A 143 -1.24 -2.26 17.12
CA PHE A 143 -0.16 -1.36 17.51
C PHE A 143 -0.57 0.11 17.42
N TYR A 144 -1.18 0.54 16.30
CA TYR A 144 -1.70 1.91 16.20
C TYR A 144 -2.79 2.21 17.22
N ASP A 145 -3.60 1.22 17.61
CA ASP A 145 -4.62 1.40 18.63
C ASP A 145 -4.05 1.45 20.05
N TRP A 146 -2.91 0.81 20.29
CA TRP A 146 -2.12 0.92 21.52
C TRP A 146 -1.41 2.27 21.66
N CYS A 147 -1.00 2.89 20.54
CA CYS A 147 -0.34 4.20 20.54
C CYS A 147 -1.24 5.27 21.20
N THR A 148 -0.92 5.59 22.45
CA THR A 148 -1.66 6.53 23.31
C THR A 148 -0.70 7.57 23.92
N GLY A 149 -1.24 8.57 24.62
CA GLY A 149 -0.44 9.63 25.26
C GLY A 149 0.43 10.40 24.25
N PRO A 150 1.77 10.42 24.40
CA PRO A 150 2.68 11.13 23.48
C PRO A 150 2.62 10.60 22.04
N PHE A 151 2.14 9.36 21.82
CA PHE A 151 1.95 8.76 20.50
C PHE A 151 0.52 8.87 19.97
N ALA A 152 -0.38 9.62 20.64
CA ALA A 152 -1.77 9.75 20.18
C ALA A 152 -1.88 10.49 18.83
N THR A 153 -0.96 11.42 18.54
CA THR A 153 -0.87 12.10 17.23
C THR A 153 -0.53 11.11 16.13
N LEU A 154 0.43 10.22 16.39
CA LEU A 154 0.80 9.13 15.50
C LEU A 154 -0.39 8.21 15.17
N ALA A 155 -1.08 7.72 16.21
CA ALA A 155 -2.25 6.87 16.05
C ALA A 155 -3.34 7.54 15.20
N ARG A 156 -3.61 8.82 15.46
CA ARG A 156 -4.60 9.61 14.72
C ARG A 156 -4.22 9.76 13.26
N PHE A 157 -2.96 10.09 12.99
CA PHE A 157 -2.42 10.21 11.64
C PHE A 157 -2.62 8.93 10.83
N TYR A 158 -2.16 7.78 11.35
CA TYR A 158 -2.28 6.51 10.65
C TYR A 158 -3.74 6.04 10.49
N ARG A 159 -4.62 6.35 11.45
CA ARG A 159 -6.06 6.09 11.31
C ARG A 159 -6.67 6.93 10.18
N GLN A 160 -6.39 8.23 10.13
CA GLN A 160 -6.90 9.10 9.05
C GLN A 160 -6.33 8.70 7.69
N ARG A 161 -5.04 8.38 7.62
CA ARG A 161 -4.38 7.84 6.41
C ARG A 161 -5.08 6.57 5.93
N ALA A 162 -5.32 5.61 6.82
CA ALA A 162 -6.00 4.37 6.46
C ALA A 162 -7.43 4.62 5.95
N LEU A 163 -8.19 5.54 6.55
CA LEU A 163 -9.53 5.89 6.07
C LEU A 163 -9.51 6.44 4.65
N ARG A 164 -8.57 7.34 4.33
CA ARG A 164 -8.45 7.91 2.99
C ARG A 164 -8.00 6.89 1.95
N ILE A 165 -7.06 6.01 2.30
CA ILE A 165 -6.64 4.88 1.46
C ILE A 165 -7.84 3.98 1.18
N ASN A 166 -8.59 3.59 2.22
CA ASN A 166 -9.78 2.76 2.05
C ASN A 166 -10.79 3.40 1.10
N GLN A 167 -11.13 4.67 1.33
CA GLN A 167 -12.08 5.40 0.50
C GLN A 167 -11.61 5.46 -0.95
N SER A 168 -10.35 5.83 -1.17
CA SER A 168 -9.78 5.96 -2.53
C SER A 168 -9.77 4.63 -3.26
N VAL A 169 -9.39 3.54 -2.59
CA VAL A 169 -9.43 2.20 -3.19
C VAL A 169 -10.85 1.78 -3.50
N VAL A 170 -11.81 1.99 -2.59
CA VAL A 170 -13.22 1.67 -2.85
C VAL A 170 -13.76 2.44 -4.05
N GLU A 171 -13.49 3.74 -4.15
CA GLU A 171 -13.90 4.57 -5.27
C GLU A 171 -13.29 4.07 -6.59
N ARG A 172 -11.98 3.84 -6.64
CA ARG A 172 -11.30 3.34 -7.84
C ARG A 172 -11.77 1.95 -8.23
N VAL A 173 -12.00 1.07 -7.27
CA VAL A 173 -12.53 -0.27 -7.52
C VAL A 173 -13.96 -0.19 -8.05
N ALA A 174 -14.82 0.68 -7.50
CA ALA A 174 -16.17 0.87 -8.00
C ALA A 174 -16.20 1.34 -9.47
N GLU A 175 -15.31 2.26 -9.84
CA GLU A 175 -15.19 2.78 -11.22
C GLU A 175 -14.87 1.68 -12.24
N VAL A 176 -14.06 0.69 -11.84
CA VAL A 176 -13.61 -0.38 -12.74
C VAL A 176 -14.42 -1.66 -12.62
N ALA A 177 -15.10 -1.88 -11.50
CA ALA A 177 -15.90 -3.07 -11.25
C ALA A 177 -17.13 -3.20 -12.17
N ALA A 178 -17.58 -2.09 -12.78
CA ALA A 178 -18.61 -2.12 -13.80
C ALA A 178 -18.17 -2.81 -15.10
N GLN A 179 -16.86 -3.05 -15.27
CA GLN A 179 -16.29 -3.62 -16.48
C GLN A 179 -16.06 -5.14 -16.31
N PRO A 180 -16.38 -5.97 -17.31
CA PRO A 180 -16.15 -7.42 -17.23
C PRO A 180 -14.65 -7.73 -17.17
N GLY A 181 -14.21 -8.40 -16.09
CA GLY A 181 -12.81 -8.76 -15.92
C GLY A 181 -12.44 -9.28 -14.54
N ARG A 182 -11.15 -9.63 -14.38
CA ARG A 182 -10.56 -9.91 -13.06
C ARG A 182 -9.96 -8.63 -12.51
N LEU A 183 -10.33 -8.28 -11.28
CA LEU A 183 -9.72 -7.20 -10.53
C LEU A 183 -8.68 -7.79 -9.56
N VAL A 184 -7.49 -7.20 -9.54
CA VAL A 184 -6.47 -7.53 -8.55
C VAL A 184 -6.07 -6.24 -7.84
N VAL A 185 -6.11 -6.26 -6.52
CA VAL A 185 -5.71 -5.13 -5.68
C VAL A 185 -4.46 -5.52 -4.91
N VAL A 186 -3.40 -4.79 -5.16
CA VAL A 186 -2.11 -4.91 -4.49
C VAL A 186 -1.95 -3.72 -3.58
N ILE A 187 -1.73 -4.00 -2.30
CA ILE A 187 -1.62 -2.96 -1.29
C ILE A 187 -0.63 -3.35 -0.21
N GLY A 188 0.02 -2.35 0.38
CA GLY A 188 0.91 -2.57 1.52
C GLY A 188 0.24 -3.33 2.67
N LEU A 189 1.02 -4.21 3.31
CA LEU A 189 0.59 -5.14 4.37
C LEU A 189 -0.16 -4.44 5.52
N SER A 190 0.23 -3.22 5.91
CA SER A 190 -0.45 -2.45 6.96
C SER A 190 -1.87 -1.98 6.62
N HIS A 191 -2.30 -2.11 5.36
CA HIS A 191 -3.60 -1.61 4.88
C HIS A 191 -4.53 -2.74 4.44
N VAL A 192 -3.99 -3.91 4.12
CA VAL A 192 -4.71 -5.01 3.47
C VAL A 192 -6.01 -5.39 4.18
N LEU A 193 -5.97 -5.50 5.51
CA LEU A 193 -7.13 -5.89 6.30
C LEU A 193 -8.23 -4.82 6.25
N ARG A 194 -7.86 -3.54 6.37
CA ARG A 194 -8.81 -2.42 6.35
C ARG A 194 -9.43 -2.21 4.97
N VAL A 195 -8.63 -2.33 3.91
CA VAL A 195 -9.11 -2.23 2.53
C VAL A 195 -10.03 -3.40 2.18
N ARG A 196 -9.66 -4.63 2.57
CA ARG A 196 -10.52 -5.80 2.40
C ARG A 196 -11.88 -5.59 3.07
N THR A 197 -11.90 -5.15 4.33
CA THR A 197 -13.15 -4.87 5.04
C THR A 197 -13.96 -3.78 4.35
N ALA A 198 -13.32 -2.68 3.92
CA ALA A 198 -14.02 -1.60 3.21
C ALA A 198 -14.64 -2.08 1.88
N LEU A 199 -13.91 -2.86 1.10
CA LEU A 199 -14.41 -3.46 -0.14
C LEU A 199 -15.58 -4.42 0.11
N GLN A 200 -15.52 -5.24 1.17
CA GLN A 200 -16.63 -6.12 1.56
C GLN A 200 -17.88 -5.34 1.97
N GLN A 201 -17.72 -4.20 2.66
CA GLN A 201 -18.82 -3.37 3.13
C GLN A 201 -19.47 -2.57 1.99
N HIS A 202 -18.67 -2.01 1.09
CA HIS A 202 -19.16 -1.07 0.07
C HIS A 202 -19.40 -1.74 -1.29
N LEU A 203 -18.70 -2.83 -1.60
CA LEU A 203 -18.74 -3.52 -2.89
C LEU A 203 -18.81 -5.06 -2.69
N PRO A 204 -19.85 -5.58 -2.02
CA PRO A 204 -19.92 -6.99 -1.61
C PRO A 204 -19.80 -7.99 -2.77
N GLY A 205 -20.27 -7.63 -3.97
CA GLY A 205 -20.15 -8.47 -5.18
C GLY A 205 -18.74 -8.50 -5.80
N VAL A 206 -17.86 -7.57 -5.44
CA VAL A 206 -16.46 -7.52 -5.89
C VAL A 206 -15.56 -8.27 -4.89
N ALA A 207 -15.86 -8.15 -3.60
CA ALA A 207 -15.04 -8.69 -2.53
C ALA A 207 -14.98 -10.23 -2.47
N SER A 208 -15.96 -10.93 -3.05
CA SER A 208 -15.95 -12.40 -3.19
C SER A 208 -14.89 -12.93 -4.15
N HIS A 209 -14.34 -12.06 -5.03
CA HIS A 209 -13.32 -12.39 -6.02
C HIS A 209 -11.97 -11.70 -5.75
N LEU A 210 -11.87 -10.95 -4.66
CA LEU A 210 -10.64 -10.28 -4.26
C LEU A 210 -9.65 -11.32 -3.70
N LEU A 211 -8.97 -12.00 -4.61
CA LEU A 211 -7.80 -12.81 -4.28
C LEU A 211 -6.71 -11.84 -3.83
N LEU A 212 -6.54 -11.73 -2.51
CA LEU A 212 -5.27 -11.38 -1.89
C LEU A 212 -4.30 -12.57 -2.04
N ASP A 213 -4.12 -13.00 -3.28
CA ASP A 213 -2.97 -13.84 -3.63
C ASP A 213 -1.81 -12.87 -3.75
N LEU A 214 -1.07 -12.76 -2.65
CA LEU A 214 0.38 -12.58 -2.75
C LEU A 214 0.84 -13.66 -3.73
N VAL A 215 1.24 -13.23 -4.93
CA VAL A 215 1.23 -14.04 -6.14
C VAL A 215 2.20 -15.21 -6.02
N THR A 216 1.77 -16.33 -5.45
CA THR A 216 2.55 -17.57 -5.57
C THR A 216 2.52 -18.00 -7.03
N PRO A 217 3.70 -18.27 -7.63
CA PRO A 217 3.83 -18.63 -9.04
C PRO A 217 3.03 -19.87 -9.44
#